data_AF-A0A531A226-F1
#
_entry.id   AF-A0A531A226-F1
#
_cell.length_a   1.000
_cell.length_b   1.000
_cell.length_c   1.000
_cell.angle_alpha   90.00
_cell.angle_beta   90.00
_cell.angle_gamma   90.00
#
_symmetry.space_group_name_H-M   'P 1'
#
loop_
_entity.id
_entity.type
_entity.pdbx_description
1 polymer ?
#
loop_
_entity_poly.entity_id
_entity_poly.type
_entity_poly.pdbx_seq_one_letter_code
_entity_poly.pdbx_strand_id
1 'polypeptide(L)'
;MRYAVVREAAEAGLKRWRRPQPTDVPLLFGVVREAGFPAAAIKEGTLGLWLKRSILAIEMGFTPAEAVASEAWRAGETLVQALVEPAVALSTVIVRFRQQLPPLHERNDRDPVLHLDSVVPAWRNDLPFDLEEGDFRSLVEDLVRTRRVEGGALAASRLLRRTAEGWAPRAELTLSGELDVVRTSPQLQAAMEGATRLRIFPRGDLPGLNRPIAVLEQVESDEATAWESRPLVKAFEVPARLNQAIRLAAVAGETLVEEFTAFAGEPVDAPVLLFQPDPGVDFENALELRFIGSSPFRSTRPWLAMAVTQEARSALKFEHPPSDLGDCILDGRCLLAFVGQASLDLGDGRLTWRSAAEREDTKRLILTGETLRRVRETVFLGTPKAWLSDGQHHTLVSSEDLIWRSLGRGSWRSSNKHAPLGRVEIAMRRGGELVAWTCADVAPRELVLSGEPRTHSLKIENLLGASVAAKGGQILPISRNGDDARVDLRLHTPGAMLHVALRWDTQLDLTLADPIAEPLLLTPDMRPAVSRAQISIDRLHGFRLLAPGGRDLWLVVRQGAGQP
;
A
#
# COMPACT_ATOMS: atom_id res chain seq x y z
N MET A 1 -6.52 -16.47 40.26
CA MET A 1 -7.43 -15.66 41.12
C MET A 1 -8.76 -16.41 41.25
N ARG A 2 -9.32 -16.58 42.45
CA ARG A 2 -10.60 -17.31 42.62
C ARG A 2 -11.77 -16.37 42.24
N TYR A 3 -12.68 -16.82 41.38
CA TYR A 3 -13.83 -16.04 40.86
C TYR A 3 -14.65 -15.33 41.96
N ALA A 4 -14.78 -15.94 43.14
CA ALA A 4 -15.47 -15.36 44.29
C ALA A 4 -14.85 -14.02 44.77
N VAL A 5 -13.53 -13.90 44.73
CA VAL A 5 -12.79 -12.71 45.20
C VAL A 5 -13.00 -11.53 44.24
N VAL A 6 -13.01 -11.81 42.92
CA VAL A 6 -13.26 -10.79 41.89
C VAL A 6 -14.71 -10.29 41.97
N ARG A 7 -15.65 -11.20 42.25
CA ARG A 7 -17.06 -10.87 42.40
C ARG A 7 -17.33 -9.99 43.63
N GLU A 8 -16.78 -10.35 44.79
CA GLU A 8 -16.90 -9.53 46.01
C GLU A 8 -16.30 -8.13 45.85
N ALA A 9 -15.15 -8.02 45.17
CA ALA A 9 -14.54 -6.73 44.88
C ALA A 9 -15.41 -5.86 43.95
N ALA A 10 -15.99 -6.45 42.91
CA ALA A 10 -16.88 -5.76 41.98
C ALA A 10 -18.20 -5.32 42.65
N GLU A 11 -18.80 -6.17 43.49
CA GLU A 11 -20.00 -5.83 44.28
C GLU A 11 -19.74 -4.71 45.30
N ALA A 12 -18.58 -4.72 45.96
CA ALA A 12 -18.18 -3.67 46.89
C ALA A 12 -17.92 -2.33 46.17
N GLY A 13 -17.30 -2.35 44.99
CA GLY A 13 -17.10 -1.17 44.14
C GLY A 13 -18.43 -0.53 43.72
N LEU A 14 -19.35 -1.32 43.17
CA LEU A 14 -20.67 -0.85 42.73
C LEU A 14 -21.51 -0.27 43.89
N LYS A 15 -21.43 -0.87 45.09
CA LYS A 15 -22.07 -0.34 46.31
C LYS A 15 -21.48 1.00 46.74
N ARG A 16 -20.16 1.16 46.66
CA ARG A 16 -19.48 2.43 46.98
C ARG A 16 -19.90 3.56 46.04
N TRP A 17 -20.15 3.24 44.78
CA TRP A 17 -20.67 4.17 43.77
C TRP A 17 -22.20 4.39 43.84
N ARG A 18 -22.89 3.84 44.86
CA ARG A 18 -24.33 4.00 45.15
C ARG A 18 -25.27 3.63 43.98
N ARG A 19 -24.96 2.58 43.23
CA ARG A 19 -25.83 2.08 42.14
C ARG A 19 -26.64 0.84 42.53
N PRO A 20 -27.84 0.64 41.97
CA PRO A 20 -28.56 -0.63 42.10
C PRO A 20 -27.75 -1.75 41.46
N GLN A 21 -27.73 -2.93 42.07
CA GLN A 21 -27.11 -4.11 41.46
C GLN A 21 -27.88 -4.44 40.17
N PRO A 22 -27.24 -4.42 39.00
CA PRO A 22 -27.95 -4.69 37.74
C PRO A 22 -28.41 -6.14 37.73
N THR A 23 -29.71 -6.36 37.51
CA THR A 23 -30.33 -7.69 37.44
C THR A 23 -30.03 -8.43 36.14
N ASP A 24 -29.75 -7.70 35.05
CA ASP A 24 -29.69 -8.25 33.67
C ASP A 24 -28.36 -8.02 32.94
N VAL A 25 -27.35 -7.43 33.60
CA VAL A 25 -26.04 -7.18 33.00
C VAL A 25 -24.96 -7.84 33.86
N PRO A 26 -24.06 -8.68 33.32
CA PRO A 26 -23.00 -9.31 34.11
C PRO A 26 -22.21 -8.27 34.92
N LEU A 27 -22.06 -8.50 36.22
CA LEU A 27 -21.49 -7.61 37.24
C LEU A 27 -20.24 -6.83 36.79
N LEU A 28 -19.39 -7.46 35.98
CA LEU A 28 -18.17 -6.87 35.41
C LEU A 28 -18.44 -5.68 34.47
N PHE A 29 -19.57 -5.64 33.76
CA PHE A 29 -19.90 -4.52 32.86
C PHE A 29 -20.38 -3.28 33.60
N GLY A 30 -21.03 -3.45 34.76
CA GLY A 30 -21.34 -2.32 35.64
C GLY A 30 -20.04 -1.67 36.14
N VAL A 31 -19.03 -2.49 36.44
CA VAL A 31 -17.70 -2.00 36.82
C VAL A 31 -16.99 -1.34 35.62
N VAL A 32 -17.07 -1.92 34.41
CA VAL A 32 -16.46 -1.33 33.19
C VAL A 32 -17.10 0.01 32.81
N ARG A 33 -18.43 0.14 32.94
CA ARG A 33 -19.15 1.39 32.66
C ARG A 33 -18.71 2.54 33.57
N GLU A 34 -18.53 2.26 34.87
CA GLU A 34 -18.14 3.26 35.87
C GLU A 34 -16.62 3.50 35.91
N ALA A 35 -15.80 2.47 35.67
CA ALA A 35 -14.35 2.61 35.57
C ALA A 35 -13.90 3.28 34.26
N GLY A 36 -14.77 3.37 33.26
CA GLY A 36 -14.46 3.92 31.95
C GLY A 36 -13.50 3.04 31.15
N PHE A 37 -12.68 3.67 30.31
CA PHE A 37 -11.79 2.95 29.42
C PHE A 37 -10.47 2.57 30.09
N PRO A 38 -10.04 1.30 30.02
CA PRO A 38 -8.69 0.94 30.41
C PRO A 38 -7.69 1.63 29.48
N ALA A 39 -6.73 2.39 30.03
CA ALA A 39 -5.74 3.12 29.23
C ALA A 39 -4.96 2.21 28.26
N ALA A 40 -4.63 0.99 28.69
CA ALA A 40 -4.02 -0.03 27.84
C ALA A 40 -4.90 -0.47 26.66
N ALA A 41 -6.22 -0.52 26.84
CA ALA A 41 -7.17 -0.92 25.79
C ALA A 41 -7.39 0.17 24.73
N ILE A 42 -7.15 1.43 25.08
CA ILE A 42 -7.13 2.53 24.11
C ILE A 42 -5.80 2.59 23.34
N LYS A 43 -4.67 2.39 24.03
CA LYS A 43 -3.34 2.44 23.41
C LYS A 43 -3.15 1.39 22.30
N GLU A 44 -3.71 0.18 22.47
CA GLU A 44 -3.40 -0.95 21.56
C GLU A 44 -4.60 -1.77 21.08
N GLY A 45 -5.83 -1.25 21.21
CA GLY A 45 -7.06 -2.00 20.95
C GLY A 45 -8.07 -1.35 20.00
N THR A 46 -9.12 -2.11 19.64
CA THR A 46 -10.24 -1.67 18.81
C THR A 46 -11.07 -0.55 19.45
N LEU A 47 -11.08 -0.45 20.78
CA LEU A 47 -11.72 0.65 21.52
C LEU A 47 -11.03 2.00 21.27
N GLY A 48 -9.70 2.03 21.16
CA GLY A 48 -8.99 3.24 20.80
C GLY A 48 -9.31 3.69 19.38
N LEU A 49 -9.39 2.74 18.43
CA LEU A 49 -9.78 3.05 17.05
C LEU A 49 -11.23 3.55 16.94
N TRP A 50 -12.15 2.98 17.73
CA TRP A 50 -13.53 3.45 17.85
C TRP A 50 -13.58 4.93 18.27
N LEU A 51 -12.94 5.26 19.39
CA LEU A 51 -12.89 6.64 19.91
C LEU A 51 -12.26 7.62 18.92
N LYS A 52 -11.12 7.24 18.32
CA LYS A 52 -10.42 8.06 17.32
C LYS A 52 -11.32 8.41 16.13
N ARG A 53 -12.13 7.46 15.66
CA ARG A 53 -13.03 7.67 14.51
C ARG A 53 -14.28 8.44 14.90
N SER A 54 -14.83 8.22 16.09
CA SER A 54 -15.92 9.04 16.62
C SER A 54 -15.50 10.51 16.77
N ILE A 55 -14.28 10.79 17.24
CA ILE A 55 -13.73 12.15 17.31
C ILE A 55 -13.67 12.80 15.92
N LEU A 56 -13.18 12.07 14.91
CA LEU A 56 -13.12 12.59 13.54
C LEU A 56 -14.52 12.81 12.93
N ALA A 57 -15.49 11.93 13.22
CA ALA A 57 -16.87 12.10 12.79
C ALA A 57 -17.55 13.33 13.41
N ILE A 58 -17.29 13.62 14.69
CA ILE A 58 -17.77 14.85 15.33
C ILE A 58 -17.20 16.10 14.64
N GLU A 59 -15.91 16.09 14.27
CA GLU A 59 -15.30 17.20 13.52
C GLU A 59 -15.86 17.37 12.11
N MET A 60 -16.50 16.33 11.55
CA MET A 60 -17.22 16.36 10.27
C MET A 60 -18.68 16.83 10.40
N GLY A 61 -19.13 17.19 11.60
CA GLY A 61 -20.45 17.77 11.84
C GLY A 61 -21.50 16.79 12.40
N PHE A 62 -21.13 15.54 12.67
CA PHE A 62 -22.02 14.61 13.38
C PHE A 62 -22.16 15.00 14.85
N THR A 63 -23.33 14.74 15.45
CA THR A 63 -23.44 14.90 16.90
C THR A 63 -22.60 13.83 17.62
N PRO A 64 -22.09 14.09 18.84
CA PRO A 64 -21.31 13.10 19.58
C PRO A 64 -22.00 11.75 19.79
N ALA A 65 -23.32 11.73 19.96
CA ALA A 65 -24.10 10.50 20.10
C ALA A 65 -24.15 9.71 18.77
N GLU A 66 -24.41 10.40 17.66
CA GLU A 66 -24.42 9.78 16.32
C GLU A 66 -23.04 9.27 15.92
N ALA A 67 -21.98 10.04 16.16
CA ALA A 67 -20.60 9.68 15.83
C ALA A 67 -20.08 8.47 16.64
N VAL A 68 -20.53 8.32 17.88
CA VAL A 68 -20.19 7.14 18.70
C VAL A 68 -20.99 5.92 18.27
N ALA A 69 -22.28 6.11 17.95
CA ALA A 69 -23.16 5.04 17.49
C ALA A 69 -22.77 4.54 16.08
N SER A 70 -22.44 5.43 15.16
CA SER A 70 -22.05 5.09 13.78
C SER A 70 -20.73 4.33 13.73
N GLU A 71 -19.83 4.56 14.67
CA GLU A 71 -18.53 3.90 14.75
C GLU A 71 -18.52 2.69 15.70
N ALA A 72 -19.65 2.38 16.35
CA ALA A 72 -19.79 1.34 17.36
C ALA A 72 -19.42 -0.06 16.88
N TRP A 73 -19.60 -0.34 15.58
CA TRP A 73 -19.25 -1.62 14.95
C TRP A 73 -17.76 -1.97 15.05
N ARG A 74 -16.89 -1.00 15.37
CA ARG A 74 -15.44 -1.20 15.51
C ARG A 74 -15.05 -1.95 16.78
N ALA A 75 -15.90 -1.97 17.80
CA ALA A 75 -15.65 -2.64 19.06
C ALA A 75 -16.62 -3.81 19.28
N GLY A 76 -16.28 -4.73 20.19
CA GLY A 76 -17.16 -5.86 20.51
C GLY A 76 -18.50 -5.37 21.07
N GLU A 77 -19.60 -5.91 20.55
CA GLU A 77 -20.98 -5.50 20.87
C GLU A 77 -21.25 -5.39 22.38
N THR A 78 -20.72 -6.32 23.17
CA THR A 78 -20.90 -6.34 24.63
C THR A 78 -20.14 -5.21 25.36
N LEU A 79 -19.00 -4.77 24.82
CA LEU A 79 -18.24 -3.64 25.37
C LEU A 79 -18.82 -2.30 24.92
N VAL A 80 -19.31 -2.23 23.68
CA VAL A 80 -20.02 -1.07 23.14
C VAL A 80 -21.21 -0.73 24.05
N GLN A 81 -22.07 -1.71 24.34
CA GLN A 81 -23.24 -1.50 25.21
C GLN A 81 -22.87 -0.93 26.60
N ALA A 82 -21.72 -1.31 27.15
CA ALA A 82 -21.25 -0.80 28.44
C ALA A 82 -20.58 0.59 28.35
N LEU A 83 -20.02 0.95 27.20
CA LEU A 83 -19.12 2.09 27.04
C LEU A 83 -19.65 3.21 26.14
N VAL A 84 -20.84 3.09 25.53
CA VAL A 84 -21.41 4.14 24.66
C VAL A 84 -21.45 5.50 25.36
N GLU A 85 -22.04 5.58 26.57
CA GLU A 85 -22.12 6.84 27.31
C GLU A 85 -20.73 7.41 27.67
N PRO A 86 -19.79 6.62 28.25
CA PRO A 86 -18.40 7.05 28.42
C PRO A 86 -17.71 7.50 27.13
N ALA A 87 -17.97 6.83 26.00
CA ALA A 87 -17.39 7.16 24.70
C ALA A 87 -17.87 8.52 24.17
N VAL A 88 -19.18 8.81 24.34
CA VAL A 88 -19.78 10.10 23.97
C VAL A 88 -19.17 11.22 24.82
N ALA A 89 -19.10 11.03 26.13
CA ALA A 89 -18.52 12.02 27.04
C ALA A 89 -17.05 12.29 26.71
N LEU A 90 -16.24 11.24 26.50
CA LEU A 90 -14.83 11.37 26.20
C LEU A 90 -14.59 12.05 24.86
N SER A 91 -15.27 11.59 23.80
CA SER A 91 -15.10 12.14 22.45
C SER A 91 -15.47 13.63 22.40
N THR A 92 -16.53 14.03 23.11
CA THR A 92 -16.94 15.43 23.24
C THR A 92 -15.85 16.29 23.88
N VAL A 93 -15.28 15.83 24.99
CA VAL A 93 -14.23 16.54 25.72
C VAL A 93 -12.95 16.65 24.88
N ILE A 94 -12.56 15.59 24.18
CA ILE A 94 -11.39 15.60 23.30
C ILE A 94 -11.57 16.57 22.13
N VAL A 95 -12.72 16.59 21.47
CA VAL A 95 -12.99 17.55 20.38
C VAL A 95 -12.89 18.98 20.88
N ARG A 96 -13.41 19.27 22.08
CA ARG A 96 -13.28 20.59 22.72
C ARG A 96 -11.82 20.95 23.00
N PHE A 97 -11.00 20.01 23.49
CA PHE A 97 -9.55 20.26 23.64
C PHE A 97 -8.87 20.51 22.29
N ARG A 98 -9.27 19.79 21.23
CA ARG A 98 -8.77 20.01 19.88
C ARG A 98 -9.11 21.39 19.33
N GLN A 99 -10.20 22.03 19.77
CA GLN A 99 -10.53 23.41 19.41
C GLN A 99 -9.69 24.46 20.16
N GLN A 100 -9.19 24.11 21.35
CA GLN A 100 -8.36 24.99 22.20
C GLN A 100 -6.87 24.95 21.84
N LEU A 101 -6.46 24.01 20.99
CA LEU A 101 -5.10 23.87 20.52
C LEU A 101 -4.87 24.71 19.26
N PRO A 102 -3.63 25.21 19.01
CA PRO A 102 -3.29 25.98 17.82
C PRO A 102 -3.68 25.26 16.52
N PRO A 103 -3.86 25.93 15.38
CA PRO A 103 -4.24 25.25 14.14
C PRO A 103 -3.28 24.09 13.79
N LEU A 104 -3.82 23.04 13.16
CA LEU A 104 -3.18 21.72 13.01
C LEU A 104 -1.75 21.76 12.39
N HIS A 105 -1.44 22.75 11.54
CA HIS A 105 -0.12 22.94 10.92
C HIS A 105 0.97 23.46 11.90
N GLU A 106 0.59 24.01 13.06
CA GLU A 106 1.49 24.56 14.08
C GLU A 106 1.70 23.59 15.27
N ARG A 107 0.97 22.47 15.32
CA ARG A 107 0.99 21.49 16.43
C ARG A 107 2.18 20.53 16.42
N ASN A 108 3.00 20.51 15.38
CA ASN A 108 4.04 19.50 15.20
C ASN A 108 5.23 19.67 16.18
N ASP A 109 5.48 20.88 16.68
CA ASP A 109 6.63 21.20 17.57
C ASP A 109 6.26 21.50 19.03
N ARG A 110 4.97 21.45 19.39
CA ARG A 110 4.51 21.72 20.76
C ARG A 110 3.81 20.52 21.34
N ASP A 111 4.17 20.15 22.57
CA ASP A 111 3.48 19.13 23.33
C ASP A 111 2.04 19.58 23.60
N PRO A 112 1.02 18.87 23.08
CA PRO A 112 -0.37 19.27 23.21
C PRO A 112 -0.85 19.22 24.66
N VAL A 113 -0.28 18.33 25.48
CA VAL A 113 -0.60 18.23 26.91
C VAL A 113 -0.01 19.42 27.67
N LEU A 114 1.25 19.79 27.41
CA LEU A 114 1.83 21.01 27.99
C LEU A 114 1.09 22.28 27.55
N HIS A 115 0.59 22.30 26.31
CA HIS A 115 -0.23 23.42 25.85
C HIS A 115 -1.57 23.49 26.58
N LEU A 116 -2.27 22.36 26.73
CA LEU A 116 -3.51 22.30 27.52
C LEU A 116 -3.28 22.68 28.98
N ASP A 117 -2.14 22.31 29.57
CA ASP A 117 -1.74 22.73 30.92
C ASP A 117 -1.60 24.25 31.04
N SER A 118 -1.16 24.92 29.98
CA SER A 118 -1.01 26.37 29.95
C SER A 118 -2.31 27.13 29.68
N VAL A 119 -3.20 26.59 28.85
CA VAL A 119 -4.42 27.29 28.39
C VAL A 119 -5.64 26.93 29.23
N VAL A 120 -5.71 25.71 29.75
CA VAL A 120 -6.80 25.22 30.61
C VAL A 120 -6.22 24.44 31.79
N PRO A 121 -5.65 25.10 32.81
CA PRO A 121 -4.87 24.43 33.88
C PRO A 121 -5.59 23.30 34.65
N ALA A 122 -6.93 23.29 34.65
CA ALA A 122 -7.75 22.28 35.30
C ALA A 122 -8.41 21.27 34.33
N TRP A 123 -7.98 21.21 33.06
CA TRP A 123 -8.61 20.38 32.02
C TRP A 123 -8.69 18.88 32.36
N ARG A 124 -7.77 18.41 33.21
CA ARG A 124 -7.78 17.06 33.81
C ARG A 124 -9.11 16.70 34.48
N ASN A 125 -9.75 17.67 35.14
CA ASN A 125 -11.01 17.49 35.86
C ASN A 125 -12.21 17.34 34.92
N ASP A 126 -12.03 17.66 33.64
CA ASP A 126 -13.08 17.57 32.64
C ASP A 126 -13.11 16.20 31.94
N LEU A 127 -12.14 15.32 32.20
CA LEU A 127 -12.21 13.95 31.70
C LEU A 127 -13.30 13.16 32.44
N PRO A 128 -14.04 12.28 31.74
CA PRO A 128 -15.17 11.57 32.32
C PRO A 128 -14.81 10.35 33.18
N PHE A 129 -13.53 10.14 33.52
CA PHE A 129 -13.06 9.02 34.34
C PHE A 129 -11.73 9.33 35.04
N ASP A 130 -11.50 8.68 36.19
CA ASP A 130 -10.28 8.81 36.99
C ASP A 130 -9.15 7.91 36.44
N LEU A 131 -8.07 8.51 35.93
CA LEU A 131 -6.87 7.78 35.46
C LEU A 131 -5.66 8.02 36.37
N GLU A 132 -4.76 7.04 36.43
CA GLU A 132 -3.41 7.24 36.98
C GLU A 132 -2.59 8.20 36.08
N GLU A 133 -1.74 9.02 36.71
CA GLU A 133 -1.12 10.22 36.13
C GLU A 133 -0.25 9.94 34.87
N GLY A 134 0.38 8.76 34.80
CA GLY A 134 1.22 8.34 33.67
C GLY A 134 0.43 7.85 32.44
N ASP A 135 -0.79 7.34 32.64
CA ASP A 135 -1.63 6.83 31.56
C ASP A 135 -2.47 7.91 30.88
N PHE A 136 -2.74 8.98 31.62
CA PHE A 136 -3.46 10.17 31.19
C PHE A 136 -2.80 10.90 30.00
N ARG A 137 -1.49 11.15 30.10
CA ARG A 137 -0.76 11.95 29.11
C ARG A 137 -0.77 11.30 27.73
N SER A 138 -0.40 10.02 27.66
CA SER A 138 -0.32 9.29 26.40
C SER A 138 -1.69 9.12 25.76
N LEU A 139 -2.74 8.90 26.56
CA LEU A 139 -4.11 8.76 26.05
C LEU A 139 -4.58 10.02 25.33
N VAL A 140 -4.49 11.15 26.03
CA VAL A 140 -4.98 12.43 25.49
C VAL A 140 -4.12 12.86 24.32
N GLU A 141 -2.80 12.69 24.41
CA GLU A 141 -1.89 12.97 23.31
C GLU A 141 -2.28 12.18 22.03
N ASP A 142 -2.54 10.88 22.15
CA ASP A 142 -2.89 10.03 21.02
C ASP A 142 -4.26 10.38 20.41
N LEU A 143 -5.27 10.67 21.23
CA LEU A 143 -6.61 11.05 20.76
C LEU A 143 -6.64 12.47 20.15
N VAL A 144 -5.91 13.43 20.74
CA VAL A 144 -5.81 14.81 20.24
C VAL A 144 -5.00 14.89 18.95
N ARG A 145 -3.97 14.05 18.80
CA ARG A 145 -3.13 14.00 17.59
C ARG A 145 -3.72 13.15 16.47
N THR A 146 -4.85 12.48 16.69
CA THR A 146 -5.48 11.61 15.69
C THR A 146 -5.75 12.36 14.40
N ARG A 147 -5.32 11.78 13.28
CA ARG A 147 -5.49 12.32 11.93
C ARG A 147 -6.32 11.39 11.07
N ARG A 148 -6.98 11.97 10.08
CA ARG A 148 -7.36 11.22 8.88
C ARG A 148 -6.05 10.76 8.22
N VAL A 149 -5.89 9.45 8.03
CA VAL A 149 -4.78 8.94 7.20
C VAL A 149 -5.17 9.24 5.77
N GLU A 150 -4.64 10.34 5.24
CA GLU A 150 -4.84 10.74 3.85
C GLU A 150 -3.84 9.97 2.98
N GLY A 151 -4.39 9.28 1.99
CA GLY A 151 -3.69 8.28 1.17
C GLY A 151 -4.67 7.29 0.55
N GLY A 152 -5.84 7.11 1.18
CA GLY A 152 -6.79 6.06 0.83
C GLY A 152 -6.31 4.71 1.33
N ALA A 153 -7.23 3.80 1.59
CA ALA A 153 -6.85 2.44 1.91
C ALA A 153 -6.02 1.79 0.79
N LEU A 154 -5.13 0.89 1.18
CA LEU A 154 -4.20 0.14 0.33
C LEU A 154 -3.18 1.02 -0.43
N ALA A 155 -2.90 2.22 0.06
CA ALA A 155 -1.77 3.02 -0.41
C ALA A 155 -0.44 2.52 0.18
N ALA A 156 0.59 2.44 -0.65
CA ALA A 156 1.93 2.04 -0.28
C ALA A 156 2.84 3.24 -0.01
N SER A 157 3.71 3.10 0.98
CA SER A 157 4.85 3.99 1.22
C SER A 157 6.13 3.15 1.27
N ARG A 158 7.26 3.81 0.98
CA ARG A 158 8.59 3.21 1.09
C ARG A 158 9.42 3.98 2.10
N LEU A 159 10.36 3.29 2.73
CA LEU A 159 11.31 3.89 3.65
C LEU A 159 12.62 3.09 3.68
N LEU A 160 13.68 3.69 4.17
CA LEU A 160 14.92 3.01 4.52
C LEU A 160 15.05 2.98 6.03
N ARG A 161 15.43 1.83 6.59
CA ARG A 161 15.84 1.71 8.00
C ARG A 161 17.31 1.42 8.11
N ARG A 162 17.97 2.10 9.05
CA ARG A 162 19.35 1.85 9.36
C ARG A 162 19.50 0.50 10.06
N THR A 163 20.46 -0.29 9.61
CA THR A 163 20.83 -1.58 10.17
C THR A 163 22.34 -1.64 10.38
N ALA A 164 22.85 -2.71 10.99
CA ALA A 164 24.29 -2.91 11.14
C ALA A 164 25.04 -3.05 9.79
N GLU A 165 24.35 -3.53 8.75
CA GLU A 165 24.93 -3.79 7.42
C GLU A 165 24.78 -2.60 6.45
N GLY A 166 24.11 -1.52 6.86
CA GLY A 166 23.73 -0.40 5.99
C GLY A 166 22.24 -0.08 6.04
N TRP A 167 21.70 0.51 4.97
CA TRP A 167 20.30 0.94 4.90
C TRP A 167 19.44 -0.10 4.20
N ALA A 168 18.45 -0.64 4.92
CA ALA A 168 17.56 -1.68 4.41
C ALA A 168 16.23 -1.07 3.91
N PRO A 169 15.84 -1.32 2.65
CA PRO A 169 14.59 -0.81 2.10
C PRO A 169 13.39 -1.62 2.62
N ARG A 170 12.31 -0.89 2.92
CA ARG A 170 11.05 -1.38 3.46
C ARG A 170 9.88 -0.77 2.71
N ALA A 171 8.78 -1.48 2.68
CA ALA A 171 7.50 -0.97 2.24
C ALA A 171 6.45 -1.11 3.34
N GLU A 172 5.59 -0.11 3.46
CA GLU A 172 4.43 -0.10 4.34
C GLU A 172 3.15 0.03 3.53
N LEU A 173 2.04 -0.48 4.08
CA LEU A 173 0.70 -0.32 3.50
C LEU A 173 -0.26 0.30 4.51
N THR A 174 -1.02 1.30 4.06
CA THR A 174 -2.18 1.80 4.78
C THR A 174 -3.31 0.79 4.65
N LEU A 175 -3.67 0.10 5.74
CA LEU A 175 -4.65 -1.00 5.71
C LEU A 175 -6.07 -0.62 6.15
N SER A 176 -6.30 0.65 6.51
CA SER A 176 -7.58 1.09 7.07
C SER A 176 -8.06 2.37 6.40
N GLY A 177 -9.38 2.47 6.20
CA GLY A 177 -10.04 3.67 5.70
C GLY A 177 -10.80 3.41 4.41
N GLU A 178 -11.36 4.48 3.86
CA GLU A 178 -12.06 4.44 2.57
C GLU A 178 -11.06 4.20 1.42
N LEU A 179 -11.43 3.32 0.50
CA LEU A 179 -10.71 3.06 -0.72
C LEU A 179 -11.15 4.09 -1.77
N ASP A 180 -10.21 4.92 -2.23
CA ASP A 180 -10.47 5.83 -3.36
C ASP A 180 -10.53 5.00 -4.65
N VAL A 181 -11.75 4.65 -5.06
CA VAL A 181 -12.02 3.83 -6.25
C VAL A 181 -11.37 4.45 -7.49
N VAL A 182 -11.33 5.77 -7.62
CA VAL A 182 -10.77 6.45 -8.80
C VAL A 182 -9.26 6.20 -8.94
N ARG A 183 -8.56 5.98 -7.82
CA ARG A 183 -7.12 5.70 -7.78
C ARG A 183 -6.78 4.23 -7.95
N THR A 184 -7.76 3.33 -7.86
CA THR A 184 -7.54 1.90 -8.07
C THR A 184 -7.34 1.56 -9.54
N SER A 185 -6.65 0.45 -9.82
CA SER A 185 -6.48 -0.06 -11.19
C SER A 185 -7.84 -0.48 -11.79
N PRO A 186 -8.08 -0.29 -13.10
CA PRO A 186 -9.32 -0.73 -13.76
C PRO A 186 -9.67 -2.21 -13.51
N GLN A 187 -8.66 -3.08 -13.43
CA GLN A 187 -8.88 -4.49 -13.17
C GLN A 187 -9.44 -4.76 -11.75
N LEU A 188 -8.98 -4.01 -10.75
CA LEU A 188 -9.52 -4.09 -9.39
C LEU A 188 -10.95 -3.51 -9.34
N GLN A 189 -11.22 -2.40 -10.05
CA GLN A 189 -12.57 -1.84 -10.14
C GLN A 189 -13.55 -2.87 -10.71
N ALA A 190 -13.19 -3.50 -11.83
CA ALA A 190 -14.01 -4.56 -12.43
C ALA A 190 -14.19 -5.76 -11.49
N ALA A 191 -13.15 -6.13 -10.73
CA ALA A 191 -13.23 -7.18 -9.71
C ALA A 191 -14.18 -6.81 -8.54
N MET A 192 -14.33 -5.54 -8.23
CA MET A 192 -15.21 -5.03 -7.18
C MET A 192 -16.68 -4.99 -7.59
N GLU A 193 -17.01 -4.79 -8.87
CA GLU A 193 -18.40 -4.72 -9.36
C GLU A 193 -19.21 -6.00 -9.05
N GLY A 194 -18.55 -7.15 -8.99
CA GLY A 194 -19.18 -8.46 -8.71
C GLY A 194 -19.06 -8.94 -7.26
N ALA A 195 -18.50 -8.14 -6.35
CA ALA A 195 -18.20 -8.55 -4.98
C ALA A 195 -18.74 -7.56 -3.95
N THR A 196 -19.17 -8.05 -2.79
CA THR A 196 -19.48 -7.21 -1.61
C THR A 196 -18.35 -7.19 -0.60
N ARG A 197 -17.43 -8.17 -0.70
CA ARG A 197 -16.33 -8.39 0.23
C ARG A 197 -15.14 -9.05 -0.45
N LEU A 198 -13.95 -8.49 -0.25
CA LEU A 198 -12.69 -9.02 -0.80
C LEU A 198 -11.64 -9.11 0.30
N ARG A 199 -10.98 -10.26 0.43
CA ARG A 199 -9.80 -10.41 1.29
C ARG A 199 -8.56 -10.01 0.50
N ILE A 200 -7.68 -9.22 1.13
CA ILE A 200 -6.45 -8.72 0.52
C ILE A 200 -5.26 -9.52 1.02
N PHE A 201 -4.47 -10.06 0.09
CA PHE A 201 -3.25 -10.83 0.37
C PHE A 201 -2.03 -10.15 -0.25
N PRO A 202 -0.85 -10.18 0.40
CA PRO A 202 0.40 -9.84 -0.26
C PRO A 202 0.74 -10.87 -1.34
N ARG A 203 1.33 -10.42 -2.45
CA ARG A 203 1.72 -11.24 -3.61
C ARG A 203 3.12 -10.89 -4.12
N GLY A 204 3.58 -11.68 -5.09
CA GLY A 204 4.91 -11.56 -5.68
C GLY A 204 6.00 -12.00 -4.70
N ASP A 205 7.11 -11.26 -4.68
CA ASP A 205 8.27 -11.56 -3.83
C ASP A 205 8.17 -10.89 -2.44
N LEU A 206 6.97 -10.45 -2.02
CA LEU A 206 6.76 -9.91 -0.66
C LEU A 206 6.71 -11.05 0.38
N PRO A 207 7.34 -10.93 1.55
CA PRO A 207 7.27 -11.95 2.58
C PRO A 207 5.87 -12.02 3.24
N GLY A 208 5.47 -13.20 3.72
CA GLY A 208 4.19 -13.40 4.44
C GLY A 208 2.99 -13.81 3.57
N LEU A 209 3.23 -14.43 2.41
CA LEU A 209 2.29 -14.72 1.30
C LEU A 209 1.02 -15.53 1.60
N ASN A 210 0.80 -15.99 2.84
CA ASN A 210 -0.23 -17.01 3.13
C ASN A 210 -1.35 -16.54 4.07
N ARG A 211 -1.39 -15.27 4.48
CA ARG A 211 -2.49 -14.74 5.30
C ARG A 211 -3.04 -13.43 4.74
N PRO A 212 -4.35 -13.20 4.86
CA PRO A 212 -4.92 -11.93 4.46
C PRO A 212 -4.47 -10.84 5.43
N ILE A 213 -4.19 -9.64 4.90
CA ILE A 213 -3.70 -8.48 5.66
C ILE A 213 -4.79 -7.44 5.88
N ALA A 214 -5.81 -7.43 5.03
CA ALA A 214 -6.99 -6.58 5.15
C ALA A 214 -8.21 -7.23 4.48
N VAL A 215 -9.38 -6.66 4.73
CA VAL A 215 -10.62 -6.95 4.02
C VAL A 215 -11.16 -5.65 3.45
N LEU A 216 -11.50 -5.64 2.17
CA LEU A 216 -12.34 -4.61 1.56
C LEU A 216 -13.80 -5.03 1.69
N GLU A 217 -14.63 -4.13 2.19
CA GLU A 217 -16.06 -4.34 2.37
C GLU A 217 -16.82 -3.17 1.75
N GLN A 218 -17.88 -3.49 1.03
CA GLN A 218 -18.81 -2.52 0.52
C GLN A 218 -19.65 -1.98 1.70
N VAL A 219 -19.67 -0.67 1.85
CA VAL A 219 -20.47 0.03 2.85
C VAL A 219 -21.50 0.86 2.11
N GLU A 220 -22.77 0.54 2.33
CA GLU A 220 -23.89 1.30 1.80
C GLU A 220 -24.26 2.41 2.78
N SER A 221 -24.34 3.65 2.29
CA SER A 221 -24.96 4.78 2.97
C SER A 221 -26.17 5.27 2.18
N ASP A 222 -26.99 6.12 2.80
CA ASP A 222 -28.17 6.70 2.15
C ASP A 222 -27.83 7.54 0.90
N GLU A 223 -26.58 7.97 0.74
CA GLU A 223 -26.12 8.85 -0.35
C GLU A 223 -25.23 8.14 -1.39
N ALA A 224 -24.44 7.13 -0.99
CA ALA A 224 -23.52 6.45 -1.89
C ALA A 224 -23.08 5.07 -1.37
N THR A 225 -22.61 4.25 -2.30
CA THR A 225 -21.90 3.02 -1.96
C THR A 225 -20.40 3.27 -1.97
N ALA A 226 -19.75 3.08 -0.82
CA ALA A 226 -18.31 3.22 -0.66
C ALA A 226 -17.65 1.86 -0.42
N TRP A 227 -16.34 1.80 -0.62
CA TRP A 227 -15.54 0.63 -0.25
C TRP A 227 -14.62 1.01 0.90
N GLU A 228 -14.68 0.25 2.00
CA GLU A 228 -13.80 0.45 3.14
C GLU A 228 -12.84 -0.72 3.31
N SER A 229 -11.59 -0.41 3.64
CA SER A 229 -10.62 -1.39 4.07
C SER A 229 -10.57 -1.50 5.59
N ARG A 230 -10.59 -2.74 6.06
CA ARG A 230 -10.48 -3.13 7.45
C ARG A 230 -9.20 -3.95 7.63
N PRO A 231 -8.28 -3.52 8.50
CA PRO A 231 -7.05 -4.26 8.73
C PRO A 231 -7.33 -5.58 9.45
N LEU A 232 -6.64 -6.64 9.02
CA LEU A 232 -6.58 -7.92 9.75
C LEU A 232 -5.27 -8.10 10.52
N VAL A 233 -4.33 -7.18 10.32
CA VAL A 233 -3.05 -7.10 11.02
C VAL A 233 -2.86 -5.69 11.57
N LYS A 234 -2.15 -5.54 12.70
CA LYS A 234 -1.91 -4.23 13.36
C LYS A 234 -1.21 -3.24 12.43
N ALA A 235 -0.21 -3.73 11.69
CA ALA A 235 0.53 -2.99 10.68
C ALA A 235 1.04 -3.96 9.63
N PHE A 236 1.27 -3.46 8.41
CA PHE A 236 1.97 -4.19 7.38
C PHE A 236 3.21 -3.41 6.97
N GLU A 237 4.36 -3.89 7.41
CA GLU A 237 5.68 -3.42 6.99
C GLU A 237 6.52 -4.64 6.65
N VAL A 238 7.12 -4.63 5.46
CA VAL A 238 7.91 -5.76 4.96
C VAL A 238 9.20 -5.29 4.27
N PRO A 239 10.27 -6.09 4.30
CA PRO A 239 11.39 -5.92 3.39
C PRO A 239 10.91 -5.93 1.94
N ALA A 240 11.25 -4.89 1.18
CA ALA A 240 10.94 -4.76 -0.24
C ALA A 240 11.98 -3.87 -0.91
N ARG A 241 12.50 -4.29 -2.07
CA ARG A 241 13.46 -3.46 -2.83
C ARG A 241 12.77 -2.22 -3.39
N LEU A 242 13.51 -1.14 -3.62
CA LEU A 242 12.94 0.11 -4.14
C LEU A 242 12.39 -0.08 -5.57
N ASN A 243 13.06 -0.90 -6.37
CA ASN A 243 12.63 -1.30 -7.72
C ASN A 243 11.62 -2.47 -7.74
N GLN A 244 11.10 -2.90 -6.59
CA GLN A 244 10.09 -3.96 -6.50
C GLN A 244 8.68 -3.35 -6.39
N ALA A 245 7.73 -3.93 -7.12
CA ALA A 245 6.31 -3.58 -7.02
C ALA A 245 5.69 -4.14 -5.73
N ILE A 246 4.82 -3.37 -5.09
CA ILE A 246 4.01 -3.82 -3.95
C ILE A 246 2.72 -4.45 -4.47
N ARG A 247 2.80 -5.76 -4.77
CA ARG A 247 1.70 -6.53 -5.36
C ARG A 247 0.76 -7.11 -4.32
N LEU A 248 -0.53 -7.03 -4.60
CA LEU A 248 -1.62 -7.52 -3.78
C LEU A 248 -2.55 -8.41 -4.61
N ALA A 249 -3.24 -9.34 -3.95
CA ALA A 249 -4.33 -10.11 -4.50
C ALA A 249 -5.64 -9.78 -3.78
N ALA A 250 -6.71 -9.61 -4.54
CA ALA A 250 -8.08 -9.57 -4.05
C ALA A 250 -8.74 -10.95 -4.23
N VAL A 251 -9.29 -11.49 -3.14
CA VAL A 251 -9.88 -12.84 -3.09
C VAL A 251 -11.32 -12.75 -2.55
N ALA A 252 -12.28 -13.28 -3.30
CA ALA A 252 -13.68 -13.42 -2.88
C ALA A 252 -13.92 -14.89 -2.49
N GLY A 253 -14.23 -15.13 -1.21
CA GLY A 253 -14.30 -16.49 -0.67
C GLY A 253 -12.94 -17.19 -0.77
N GLU A 254 -12.84 -18.19 -1.64
CA GLU A 254 -11.63 -18.95 -1.97
C GLU A 254 -11.11 -18.68 -3.40
N THR A 255 -11.77 -17.80 -4.14
CA THR A 255 -11.45 -17.52 -5.55
C THR A 255 -10.60 -16.26 -5.65
N LEU A 256 -9.42 -16.37 -6.28
CA LEU A 256 -8.64 -15.21 -6.69
C LEU A 256 -9.45 -14.43 -7.73
N VAL A 257 -9.80 -13.19 -7.40
CA VAL A 257 -10.54 -12.31 -8.31
C VAL A 257 -9.57 -11.54 -9.18
N GLU A 258 -8.53 -10.95 -8.57
CA GLU A 258 -7.53 -10.18 -9.30
C GLU A 258 -6.22 -10.02 -8.54
N GLU A 259 -5.11 -9.84 -9.27
CA GLU A 259 -3.84 -9.35 -8.74
C GLU A 259 -3.55 -7.94 -9.26
N PHE A 260 -3.13 -7.05 -8.38
CA PHE A 260 -2.92 -5.64 -8.70
C PHE A 260 -1.72 -5.05 -7.94
N THR A 261 -1.23 -3.90 -8.40
CA THR A 261 -0.22 -3.12 -7.68
C THR A 261 -0.92 -2.11 -6.78
N ALA A 262 -0.53 -2.04 -5.50
CA ALA A 262 -1.05 -1.04 -4.56
C ALA A 262 -0.84 0.39 -5.09
N PHE A 263 -1.69 1.34 -4.70
CA PHE A 263 -1.50 2.75 -5.10
C PHE A 263 -0.18 3.27 -4.55
N ALA A 264 0.64 3.97 -5.35
CA ALA A 264 2.03 4.35 -5.05
C ALA A 264 2.98 3.14 -4.80
N GLY A 265 2.56 1.93 -5.17
CA GLY A 265 3.30 0.68 -5.04
C GLY A 265 4.09 0.28 -6.28
N GLU A 266 4.12 1.10 -7.33
CA GLU A 266 4.86 0.84 -8.57
C GLU A 266 6.38 0.74 -8.31
N PRO A 267 7.13 -0.06 -9.10
CA PRO A 267 8.59 -0.07 -9.07
C PRO A 267 9.18 1.33 -9.25
N VAL A 268 10.18 1.69 -8.46
CA VAL A 268 10.88 2.96 -8.64
C VAL A 268 12.29 2.72 -9.17
N ASP A 269 12.46 2.85 -10.50
CA ASP A 269 13.71 2.57 -11.20
C ASP A 269 14.38 3.85 -11.75
N ALA A 270 14.47 4.86 -10.88
CA ALA A 270 15.11 6.13 -11.21
C ALA A 270 16.61 6.12 -10.89
N PRO A 271 17.47 6.89 -11.59
CA PRO A 271 18.88 6.99 -11.23
C PRO A 271 19.12 7.62 -9.85
N VAL A 272 18.20 8.48 -9.40
CA VAL A 272 18.25 9.19 -8.11
C VAL A 272 16.90 9.05 -7.42
N LEU A 273 16.93 8.59 -6.16
CA LEU A 273 15.76 8.43 -5.29
C LEU A 273 15.95 9.29 -4.05
N LEU A 274 14.98 10.16 -3.77
CA LEU A 274 15.04 11.11 -2.68
C LEU A 274 14.32 10.59 -1.43
N PHE A 275 14.94 10.81 -0.29
CA PHE A 275 14.40 10.49 1.02
C PHE A 275 14.54 11.66 1.98
N GLN A 276 13.62 11.71 2.95
CA GLN A 276 13.57 12.75 3.96
C GLN A 276 13.72 12.13 5.36
N PRO A 277 14.56 12.72 6.23
CA PRO A 277 14.65 12.30 7.63
C PRO A 277 13.45 12.78 8.45
N ASP A 278 13.32 12.22 9.64
CA ASP A 278 12.41 12.74 10.64
C ASP A 278 12.81 14.17 11.09
N PRO A 279 11.84 14.99 11.54
CA PRO A 279 12.10 16.32 12.08
C PRO A 279 13.18 16.35 13.16
N GLY A 280 14.11 17.30 13.06
CA GLY A 280 15.11 17.56 14.11
C GLY A 280 16.24 16.52 14.21
N VAL A 281 16.26 15.53 13.31
CA VAL A 281 17.28 14.49 13.29
C VAL A 281 18.44 14.90 12.36
N ASP A 282 19.67 14.82 12.85
CA ASP A 282 20.87 15.00 12.03
C ASP A 282 21.21 13.73 11.22
N PHE A 283 22.19 13.83 10.33
CA PHE A 283 22.56 12.71 9.45
C PHE A 283 23.21 11.54 10.20
N GLU A 284 23.87 11.78 11.34
CA GLU A 284 24.57 10.73 12.11
C GLU A 284 23.60 9.91 12.96
N ASN A 285 22.49 10.53 13.40
CA ASN A 285 21.48 9.93 14.27
C ASN A 285 20.25 9.42 13.51
N ALA A 286 20.20 9.60 12.18
CA ALA A 286 19.11 9.08 11.36
C ALA A 286 19.03 7.55 11.46
N LEU A 287 17.85 7.06 11.85
CA LEU A 287 17.50 5.63 11.88
C LEU A 287 16.50 5.25 10.81
N GLU A 288 15.72 6.22 10.33
CA GLU A 288 14.71 6.04 9.31
C GLU A 288 14.73 7.19 8.31
N LEU A 289 14.51 6.88 7.04
CA LEU A 289 14.41 7.84 5.95
C LEU A 289 13.17 7.51 5.12
N ARG A 290 12.23 8.46 5.04
CA ARG A 290 10.98 8.25 4.30
C ARG A 290 11.16 8.56 2.83
N PHE A 291 10.68 7.68 1.97
CA PHE A 291 10.77 7.86 0.54
C PHE A 291 9.85 8.99 0.08
N ILE A 292 10.42 9.94 -0.64
CA ILE A 292 9.69 11.06 -1.23
C ILE A 292 9.33 10.75 -2.67
N GLY A 293 10.33 10.41 -3.50
CA GLY A 293 10.15 10.26 -4.93
C GLY A 293 11.46 10.41 -5.69
N SER A 294 11.37 10.47 -7.01
CA SER A 294 12.48 10.80 -7.91
C SER A 294 12.35 12.20 -8.53
N SER A 295 11.22 12.86 -8.34
CA SER A 295 10.95 14.21 -8.85
C SER A 295 11.81 15.27 -8.17
N PRO A 296 11.97 16.44 -8.81
CA PRO A 296 12.45 17.66 -8.17
C PRO A 296 11.66 17.94 -6.89
N PHE A 297 12.34 18.42 -5.86
CA PHE A 297 11.76 18.56 -4.53
C PHE A 297 12.37 19.73 -3.78
N ARG A 298 11.54 20.44 -3.02
CA ARG A 298 12.00 21.44 -2.06
C ARG A 298 11.54 21.02 -0.69
N SER A 299 12.47 20.90 0.25
CA SER A 299 12.18 20.54 1.63
C SER A 299 12.54 21.67 2.56
N THR A 300 11.75 21.85 3.60
CA THR A 300 12.11 22.68 4.77
C THR A 300 13.13 21.97 5.68
N ARG A 301 13.38 20.66 5.48
CA ARG A 301 14.37 19.92 6.26
C ARG A 301 15.77 20.43 5.99
N PRO A 302 16.64 20.53 7.01
CA PRO A 302 17.99 21.04 6.85
C PRO A 302 18.83 20.23 5.85
N TRP A 303 18.59 18.93 5.75
CA TRP A 303 19.27 18.01 4.84
C TRP A 303 18.29 16.99 4.27
N LEU A 304 18.68 16.35 3.17
CA LEU A 304 17.95 15.28 2.51
C LEU A 304 18.91 14.14 2.16
N ALA A 305 18.38 12.94 2.01
CA ALA A 305 19.14 11.77 1.57
C ALA A 305 18.79 11.40 0.12
N MET A 306 19.78 10.91 -0.62
CA MET A 306 19.64 10.43 -2.00
C MET A 306 20.23 9.04 -2.15
N ALA A 307 19.43 8.07 -2.58
CA ALA A 307 19.94 6.79 -3.05
C ALA A 307 20.22 6.89 -4.55
N VAL A 308 21.49 6.74 -4.93
CA VAL A 308 21.99 7.03 -6.28
C VAL A 308 22.62 5.78 -6.89
N THR A 309 22.43 5.59 -8.20
CA THR A 309 23.20 4.57 -8.94
C THR A 309 24.64 5.04 -9.11
N GLN A 310 25.53 4.10 -9.41
CA GLN A 310 26.95 4.40 -9.61
C GLN A 310 27.17 5.35 -10.80
N GLU A 311 26.40 5.21 -11.87
CA GLU A 311 26.45 6.08 -13.05
C GLU A 311 26.01 7.50 -12.68
N ALA A 312 24.89 7.62 -11.96
CA ALA A 312 24.30 8.91 -11.57
C ALA A 312 25.19 9.69 -10.59
N ARG A 313 25.90 8.99 -9.69
CA ARG A 313 26.81 9.58 -8.71
C ARG A 313 27.84 10.53 -9.35
N SER A 314 28.36 10.17 -10.52
CA SER A 314 29.35 10.96 -11.25
C SER A 314 28.78 12.20 -11.96
N ALA A 315 27.49 12.20 -12.26
CA ALA A 315 26.82 13.28 -12.99
C ALA A 315 26.14 14.31 -12.07
N LEU A 316 25.95 13.96 -10.79
CA LEU A 316 25.32 14.83 -9.80
C LEU A 316 26.20 16.03 -9.45
N LYS A 317 25.58 17.20 -9.40
CA LYS A 317 26.21 18.45 -8.97
C LYS A 317 25.58 18.90 -7.66
N PHE A 318 26.40 19.09 -6.65
CA PHE A 318 26.00 19.58 -5.34
C PHE A 318 26.57 20.97 -5.09
N GLU A 319 25.82 21.80 -4.40
CA GLU A 319 26.26 23.10 -3.90
C GLU A 319 27.38 22.95 -2.85
N HIS A 320 27.24 21.94 -1.98
CA HIS A 320 28.25 21.54 -0.99
C HIS A 320 28.56 20.05 -1.13
N PRO A 321 29.78 19.59 -0.82
CA PRO A 321 30.11 18.17 -0.86
C PRO A 321 29.11 17.34 -0.04
N PRO A 322 28.54 16.25 -0.59
CA PRO A 322 27.62 15.40 0.16
C PRO A 322 28.36 14.55 1.18
N SER A 323 27.67 14.18 2.26
CA SER A 323 28.15 13.20 3.24
C SER A 323 27.74 11.79 2.80
N ASP A 324 28.65 10.83 2.93
CA ASP A 324 28.36 9.42 2.64
C ASP A 324 27.61 8.77 3.82
N LEU A 325 26.44 8.19 3.55
CA LEU A 325 25.63 7.47 4.53
C LEU A 325 25.78 5.94 4.44
N GLY A 326 26.60 5.46 3.51
CA GLY A 326 26.81 4.04 3.23
C GLY A 326 25.93 3.52 2.10
N ASP A 327 25.67 2.21 2.09
CA ASP A 327 24.97 1.54 1.00
C ASP A 327 23.50 1.25 1.32
N CYS A 328 22.67 1.33 0.28
CA CYS A 328 21.33 0.76 0.28
C CYS A 328 21.42 -0.74 -0.05
N ILE A 329 21.23 -1.56 0.98
CA ILE A 329 21.30 -3.02 0.89
C ILE A 329 20.18 -3.49 -0.03
N LEU A 330 20.43 -4.57 -0.79
CA LEU A 330 19.50 -5.19 -1.76
C LEU A 330 19.24 -4.40 -3.05
N ASP A 331 19.65 -3.13 -3.15
CA ASP A 331 19.40 -2.28 -4.32
C ASP A 331 20.68 -1.78 -5.01
N GLY A 332 21.86 -1.98 -4.40
CA GLY A 332 23.16 -1.67 -5.01
C GLY A 332 23.43 -0.17 -5.19
N ARG A 333 22.65 0.69 -4.54
CA ARG A 333 22.78 2.15 -4.57
C ARG A 333 23.63 2.64 -3.40
N CYS A 334 24.38 3.71 -3.62
CA CYS A 334 25.03 4.47 -2.55
C CYS A 334 24.03 5.50 -2.01
N LEU A 335 24.05 5.73 -0.70
CA LEU A 335 23.21 6.72 -0.03
C LEU A 335 24.04 7.95 0.35
N LEU A 336 23.61 9.12 -0.09
CA LEU A 336 24.29 10.39 0.14
C LEU A 336 23.38 11.36 0.88
N ALA A 337 23.86 12.01 1.93
CA ALA A 337 23.20 13.16 2.54
C ALA A 337 23.72 14.45 1.90
N PHE A 338 22.83 15.40 1.61
CA PHE A 338 23.21 16.71 1.10
C PHE A 338 22.49 17.85 1.80
N VAL A 339 23.14 19.02 1.80
CA VAL A 339 22.62 20.29 2.30
C VAL A 339 22.68 21.31 1.17
N GLY A 340 21.65 22.17 1.07
CA GLY A 340 21.52 23.14 -0.01
C GLY A 340 20.94 22.51 -1.25
N GLN A 341 21.53 22.79 -2.42
CA GLN A 341 21.03 22.31 -3.70
C GLN A 341 21.82 21.09 -4.25
N ALA A 342 21.07 20.13 -4.81
CA ALA A 342 21.59 19.08 -5.69
C ALA A 342 20.90 19.15 -7.05
N SER A 343 21.59 18.77 -8.12
CA SER A 343 21.03 18.79 -9.48
C SER A 343 21.61 17.72 -10.38
N LEU A 344 20.79 17.25 -11.32
CA LEU A 344 21.15 16.28 -12.35
C LEU A 344 20.65 16.78 -13.71
N ASP A 345 21.55 16.90 -14.68
CA ASP A 345 21.20 17.23 -16.06
C ASP A 345 20.72 15.95 -16.77
N LEU A 346 19.53 15.99 -17.35
CA LEU A 346 18.84 14.89 -18.04
C LEU A 346 18.58 15.30 -19.49
N GLY A 347 19.62 15.36 -20.31
CA GLY A 347 19.52 15.82 -21.70
C GLY A 347 19.13 17.30 -21.77
N ASP A 348 17.92 17.60 -22.23
CA ASP A 348 17.33 18.94 -22.33
C ASP A 348 16.54 19.38 -21.07
N GLY A 349 16.46 18.54 -20.04
CA GLY A 349 15.85 18.87 -18.75
C GLY A 349 16.87 18.87 -17.61
N ARG A 350 16.57 19.57 -16.52
CA ARG A 350 17.35 19.52 -15.27
C ARG A 350 16.44 19.15 -14.11
N LEU A 351 16.88 18.19 -13.30
CA LEU A 351 16.27 17.89 -12.01
C LEU A 351 17.00 18.67 -10.92
N THR A 352 16.25 19.31 -10.02
CA THR A 352 16.82 20.10 -8.92
C THR A 352 16.14 19.72 -7.61
N TRP A 353 16.94 19.47 -6.59
CA TRP A 353 16.50 19.17 -5.23
C TRP A 353 17.10 20.19 -4.28
N ARG A 354 16.31 20.66 -3.30
CA ARG A 354 16.75 21.65 -2.32
C ARG A 354 16.35 21.23 -0.92
N SER A 355 17.32 21.20 -0.01
CA SER A 355 17.07 21.21 1.43
C SER A 355 17.01 22.65 1.94
N ALA A 356 16.56 22.83 3.19
CA ALA A 356 16.48 24.12 3.90
C ALA A 356 15.75 25.23 3.12
N ALA A 357 14.76 24.87 2.31
CA ALA A 357 13.92 25.82 1.60
C ALA A 357 12.91 26.49 2.55
N GLU A 358 12.50 27.72 2.23
CA GLU A 358 11.48 28.45 3.01
C GLU A 358 10.11 27.75 3.01
N ARG A 359 9.82 27.00 1.93
CA ARG A 359 8.57 26.28 1.74
C ARG A 359 8.84 24.92 1.11
N GLU A 360 8.02 23.96 1.50
CA GLU A 360 8.04 22.60 0.96
C GLU A 360 7.29 22.56 -0.39
N ASP A 361 7.85 21.86 -1.37
CA ASP A 361 7.20 21.56 -2.66
C ASP A 361 7.40 20.08 -2.98
N THR A 362 6.33 19.32 -2.76
CA THR A 362 6.29 17.86 -2.59
C THR A 362 5.72 17.14 -3.80
N LYS A 363 6.00 17.64 -5.01
CA LYS A 363 5.40 17.13 -6.24
C LYS A 363 6.04 15.83 -6.71
N ARG A 364 5.25 14.75 -6.79
CA ARG A 364 5.64 13.51 -7.46
C ARG A 364 4.56 12.96 -8.38
N LEU A 365 4.97 12.24 -9.42
CA LEU A 365 4.05 11.48 -10.26
C LEU A 365 3.84 10.09 -9.66
N ILE A 366 2.58 9.69 -9.55
CA ILE A 366 2.16 8.31 -9.26
C ILE A 366 1.40 7.82 -10.49
N LEU A 367 1.76 6.63 -10.98
CA LEU A 367 1.17 6.08 -12.20
C LEU A 367 0.13 5.00 -11.87
N THR A 368 -1.04 5.09 -12.50
CA THR A 368 -2.07 4.06 -12.43
C THR A 368 -2.57 3.70 -13.83
N GLY A 369 -3.04 2.47 -14.01
CA GLY A 369 -3.50 2.02 -15.31
C GLY A 369 -3.69 0.52 -15.35
N GLU A 370 -4.14 0.03 -16.51
CA GLU A 370 -4.15 -1.40 -16.80
C GLU A 370 -2.71 -1.88 -16.97
N THR A 371 -2.44 -3.09 -16.49
CA THR A 371 -1.11 -3.71 -16.49
C THR A 371 -1.17 -5.09 -17.10
N LEU A 372 -0.11 -5.43 -17.84
CA LEU A 372 0.04 -6.72 -18.50
C LEU A 372 0.00 -7.85 -17.46
N ARG A 373 -0.86 -8.84 -17.70
CA ARG A 373 -1.04 -9.99 -16.81
C ARG A 373 0.04 -11.05 -17.02
N ARG A 374 0.26 -11.91 -16.02
CA ARG A 374 1.13 -13.10 -16.06
C ARG A 374 2.63 -12.82 -16.31
N VAL A 375 3.05 -11.58 -16.08
CA VAL A 375 4.46 -11.16 -16.04
C VAL A 375 4.85 -10.74 -14.63
N ARG A 376 6.13 -10.89 -14.26
CA ARG A 376 6.64 -10.46 -12.96
C ARG A 376 6.79 -8.94 -12.85
N GLU A 377 7.01 -8.29 -13.97
CA GLU A 377 7.24 -6.85 -14.09
C GLU A 377 5.91 -6.09 -14.12
N THR A 378 5.90 -4.85 -13.65
CA THR A 378 4.72 -3.96 -13.76
C THR A 378 4.82 -3.19 -15.07
N VAL A 379 4.11 -3.68 -16.09
CA VAL A 379 4.10 -3.10 -17.44
C VAL A 379 2.72 -2.56 -17.73
N PHE A 380 2.60 -1.26 -17.97
CA PHE A 380 1.33 -0.62 -18.30
C PHE A 380 0.92 -0.92 -19.75
N LEU A 381 -0.37 -1.18 -19.97
CA LEU A 381 -0.94 -1.35 -21.31
C LEU A 381 -1.46 0.00 -21.81
N GLY A 382 -0.73 0.60 -22.74
CA GLY A 382 -0.96 1.97 -23.21
C GLY A 382 -0.49 3.03 -22.21
N THR A 383 -0.76 4.30 -22.53
CA THR A 383 -0.32 5.43 -21.69
C THR A 383 -0.99 5.38 -20.30
N PRO A 384 -0.23 5.26 -19.20
CA PRO A 384 -0.79 5.24 -17.85
C PRO A 384 -1.39 6.60 -17.48
N LYS A 385 -2.37 6.60 -16.58
CA LYS A 385 -2.85 7.81 -15.90
C LYS A 385 -1.77 8.27 -14.92
N ALA A 386 -1.51 9.57 -14.89
CA ALA A 386 -0.55 10.15 -13.96
C ALA A 386 -1.26 11.03 -12.93
N TRP A 387 -0.94 10.82 -11.67
CA TRP A 387 -1.42 11.61 -10.54
C TRP A 387 -0.27 12.44 -9.99
N LEU A 388 -0.48 13.75 -9.87
CA LEU A 388 0.42 14.62 -9.14
C LEU A 388 0.05 14.54 -7.67
N SER A 389 0.95 14.01 -6.86
CA SER A 389 0.85 14.07 -5.40
C SER A 389 1.66 15.25 -4.90
N ASP A 390 1.09 16.06 -4.00
CA ASP A 390 1.79 17.10 -3.23
C ASP A 390 1.99 16.70 -1.76
N GLY A 391 1.97 15.40 -1.47
CA GLY A 391 2.06 14.86 -0.11
C GLY A 391 0.76 14.83 0.68
N GLN A 392 -0.21 15.72 0.40
CA GLN A 392 -1.53 15.73 1.07
C GLN A 392 -2.67 15.41 0.08
N HIS A 393 -2.57 15.95 -1.13
CA HIS A 393 -3.55 15.83 -2.18
C HIS A 393 -2.99 15.08 -3.38
N HIS A 394 -3.92 14.51 -4.15
CA HIS A 394 -3.62 13.88 -5.43
C HIS A 394 -4.53 14.50 -6.48
N THR A 395 -3.93 15.00 -7.55
CA THR A 395 -4.66 15.59 -8.68
C THR A 395 -4.31 14.85 -9.94
N LEU A 396 -5.32 14.47 -10.73
CA LEU A 396 -5.09 13.85 -12.03
C LEU A 396 -4.42 14.85 -12.97
N VAL A 397 -3.33 14.45 -13.61
CA VAL A 397 -2.61 15.27 -14.58
C VAL A 397 -3.24 15.10 -15.96
N SER A 398 -3.48 16.21 -16.66
CA SER A 398 -3.94 16.18 -18.05
C SER A 398 -2.89 15.54 -18.94
N SER A 399 -3.33 14.71 -19.90
CA SER A 399 -2.42 14.14 -20.92
C SER A 399 -1.70 15.19 -21.77
N GLU A 400 -2.25 16.41 -21.87
CA GLU A 400 -1.61 17.52 -22.58
C GLU A 400 -0.39 18.08 -21.85
N ASP A 401 -0.37 17.96 -20.52
CA ASP A 401 0.75 18.40 -19.67
C ASP A 401 1.84 17.32 -19.53
N LEU A 402 1.56 16.10 -20.00
CA LEU A 402 2.46 14.96 -19.91
C LEU A 402 3.33 14.83 -21.16
N ILE A 403 4.63 14.85 -20.92
CA ILE A 403 5.66 14.56 -21.91
C ILE A 403 6.38 13.27 -21.53
N TRP A 404 6.92 12.59 -22.54
CA TRP A 404 7.68 11.37 -22.33
C TRP A 404 8.87 11.27 -23.29
N ARG A 405 9.84 10.43 -22.96
CA ARG A 405 10.90 10.01 -23.89
C ARG A 405 11.36 8.59 -23.56
N SER A 406 12.13 8.00 -24.45
CA SER A 406 12.82 6.73 -24.18
C SER A 406 13.80 6.90 -23.03
N LEU A 407 13.87 5.91 -22.13
CA LEU A 407 14.73 6.00 -20.94
C LEU A 407 16.19 6.35 -21.28
N GLY A 408 16.62 7.52 -20.83
CA GLY A 408 17.99 8.04 -20.98
C GLY A 408 18.36 8.47 -22.40
N ARG A 409 17.41 8.55 -23.35
CA ARG A 409 17.68 8.81 -24.77
C ARG A 409 16.57 9.61 -25.46
N GLY A 410 16.93 10.31 -26.53
CA GLY A 410 15.97 11.01 -27.38
C GLY A 410 15.42 12.30 -26.78
N SER A 411 14.55 12.96 -27.55
CA SER A 411 13.87 14.20 -27.16
C SER A 411 12.52 13.89 -26.49
N TRP A 412 12.05 14.82 -25.66
CA TRP A 412 10.70 14.75 -25.09
C TRP A 412 9.63 14.90 -26.18
N ARG A 413 8.64 14.02 -26.11
CA ARG A 413 7.48 13.94 -27.01
C ARG A 413 6.22 14.12 -26.17
N SER A 414 5.19 14.70 -26.78
CA SER A 414 3.88 14.82 -26.14
C SER A 414 3.17 13.46 -26.08
N SER A 415 2.60 13.11 -24.93
CA SER A 415 1.91 11.83 -24.73
C SER A 415 0.62 11.68 -25.54
N ASN A 416 0.00 12.80 -25.94
CA ASN A 416 -1.20 12.81 -26.78
C ASN A 416 -0.95 12.55 -28.28
N LYS A 417 0.31 12.66 -28.74
CA LYS A 417 0.66 12.50 -30.17
C LYS A 417 1.34 11.17 -30.46
N HIS A 418 2.10 10.66 -29.50
CA HIS A 418 2.90 9.45 -29.66
C HIS A 418 2.76 8.56 -28.43
N ALA A 419 2.54 7.27 -28.65
CA ALA A 419 2.47 6.30 -27.57
C ALA A 419 3.85 6.09 -26.93
N PRO A 420 3.98 6.17 -25.60
CA PRO A 420 5.22 5.83 -24.90
C PRO A 420 5.40 4.31 -24.94
N LEU A 421 6.21 3.78 -25.84
CA LEU A 421 6.47 2.34 -25.94
C LEU A 421 7.88 2.02 -25.48
N GLY A 422 8.03 0.94 -24.71
CA GLY A 422 9.30 0.51 -24.13
C GLY A 422 9.48 0.97 -22.68
N ARG A 423 10.75 1.01 -22.23
CA ARG A 423 11.12 1.71 -20.99
C ARG A 423 11.18 3.20 -21.28
N VAL A 424 10.39 3.98 -20.55
CA VAL A 424 10.19 5.41 -20.79
C VAL A 424 10.38 6.23 -19.53
N GLU A 425 10.71 7.49 -19.71
CA GLU A 425 10.58 8.54 -18.71
C GLU A 425 9.29 9.31 -18.99
N ILE A 426 8.46 9.52 -17.97
CA ILE A 426 7.24 10.32 -18.03
C ILE A 426 7.42 11.52 -17.10
N ALA A 427 7.13 12.71 -17.59
CA ALA A 427 7.32 13.93 -16.83
C ALA A 427 6.24 14.98 -17.12
N MET A 428 6.16 15.94 -16.22
CA MET A 428 5.38 17.16 -16.34
C MET A 428 6.33 18.34 -16.42
N ARG A 429 6.15 19.23 -17.40
CA ARG A 429 6.98 20.42 -17.61
C ARG A 429 6.17 21.69 -17.38
N ARG A 430 6.69 22.66 -16.61
CA ARG A 430 6.12 24.01 -16.49
C ARG A 430 7.24 25.03 -16.55
N GLY A 431 7.07 26.08 -17.37
CA GLY A 431 8.07 27.15 -17.48
C GLY A 431 9.46 26.70 -17.94
N GLY A 432 9.55 25.59 -18.68
CA GLY A 432 10.83 25.03 -19.16
C GLY A 432 11.52 24.06 -18.19
N GLU A 433 11.07 23.96 -16.93
CA GLU A 433 11.61 23.03 -15.95
C GLU A 433 10.72 21.80 -15.79
N LEU A 434 11.34 20.65 -15.46
CA LEU A 434 10.61 19.47 -15.04
C LEU A 434 10.09 19.69 -13.62
N VAL A 435 8.78 19.52 -13.43
CA VAL A 435 8.12 19.71 -12.14
C VAL A 435 7.93 18.38 -11.42
N ALA A 436 7.64 17.33 -12.18
CA ALA A 436 7.53 15.98 -11.67
C ALA A 436 7.95 14.99 -12.75
N TRP A 437 8.56 13.88 -12.34
CA TRP A 437 9.22 12.94 -13.25
C TRP A 437 9.24 11.53 -12.64
N THR A 438 9.02 10.51 -13.47
CA THR A 438 9.10 9.10 -13.08
C THR A 438 9.46 8.22 -14.28
N CYS A 439 9.83 6.96 -14.03
CA CYS A 439 10.04 5.94 -15.05
C CYS A 439 8.83 5.01 -15.15
N ALA A 440 8.58 4.46 -16.33
CA ALA A 440 7.56 3.44 -16.53
C ALA A 440 7.97 2.45 -17.63
N ASP A 441 7.49 1.22 -17.48
CA ASP A 441 7.52 0.23 -18.54
C ASP A 441 6.14 0.20 -19.20
N VAL A 442 6.08 0.46 -20.50
CA VAL A 442 4.80 0.64 -21.21
C VAL A 442 4.80 -0.16 -22.51
N ALA A 443 3.75 -0.96 -22.70
CA ALA A 443 3.52 -1.76 -23.89
C ALA A 443 2.27 -1.28 -24.65
N PRO A 444 2.04 -1.74 -25.89
CA PRO A 444 0.82 -1.42 -26.64
C PRO A 444 -0.44 -1.77 -25.85
N ARG A 445 -1.47 -0.94 -25.95
CA ARG A 445 -2.74 -1.13 -25.22
C ARG A 445 -3.37 -2.51 -25.47
N GLU A 446 -3.30 -2.97 -26.71
CA GLU A 446 -3.90 -4.24 -27.15
C GLU A 446 -2.89 -5.40 -27.12
N LEU A 447 -1.72 -5.26 -26.47
CA LEU A 447 -0.73 -6.34 -26.40
C LEU A 447 -1.31 -7.56 -25.67
N VAL A 448 -1.27 -8.72 -26.32
CA VAL A 448 -1.73 -9.98 -25.72
C VAL A 448 -0.61 -11.03 -25.75
N LEU A 449 -0.46 -11.73 -24.62
CA LEU A 449 0.45 -12.87 -24.45
C LEU A 449 -0.36 -14.14 -24.19
N SER A 450 -0.33 -15.08 -25.13
CA SER A 450 -1.16 -16.28 -25.12
C SER A 450 -0.32 -17.54 -25.28
N GLY A 451 -0.24 -18.37 -24.24
CA GLY A 451 0.34 -19.71 -24.32
C GLY A 451 -0.56 -20.64 -25.11
N GLU A 452 0.00 -21.34 -26.10
CA GLU A 452 -0.70 -22.34 -26.92
C GLU A 452 -0.09 -23.74 -26.69
N PRO A 453 -0.68 -24.54 -25.78
CA PRO A 453 -0.13 -25.85 -25.43
C PRO A 453 -0.07 -26.82 -26.61
N ARG A 454 -1.11 -26.84 -27.46
CA ARG A 454 -1.21 -27.78 -28.61
C ARG A 454 -0.07 -27.64 -29.61
N THR A 455 0.48 -26.44 -29.73
CA THR A 455 1.53 -26.09 -30.68
C THR A 455 2.86 -25.81 -29.98
N HIS A 456 2.92 -26.00 -28.65
CA HIS A 456 4.06 -25.69 -27.79
C HIS A 456 4.66 -24.31 -28.10
N SER A 457 3.82 -23.28 -28.06
CA SER A 457 4.26 -21.94 -28.44
C SER A 457 3.66 -20.85 -27.57
N LEU A 458 4.34 -19.70 -27.49
CA LEU A 458 3.78 -18.46 -26.97
C LEU A 458 3.46 -17.57 -28.16
N LYS A 459 2.18 -17.20 -28.31
CA LYS A 459 1.72 -16.19 -29.26
C LYS A 459 1.78 -14.81 -28.60
N ILE A 460 2.33 -13.84 -29.32
CA ILE A 460 2.44 -12.44 -28.92
C ILE A 460 1.81 -11.60 -30.02
N GLU A 461 0.74 -10.88 -29.69
CA GLU A 461 -0.09 -10.15 -30.66
C GLU A 461 -0.04 -8.65 -30.42
N ASN A 462 -0.19 -7.85 -31.48
CA ASN A 462 -0.23 -6.38 -31.42
C ASN A 462 1.08 -5.74 -30.92
N LEU A 463 2.23 -6.17 -31.43
CA LEU A 463 3.55 -5.65 -31.05
C LEU A 463 3.82 -4.21 -31.53
N LEU A 464 3.05 -3.68 -32.48
CA LEU A 464 3.28 -2.37 -33.10
C LEU A 464 4.76 -2.17 -33.51
N GLY A 465 5.29 -3.11 -34.29
CA GLY A 465 6.65 -3.05 -34.81
C GLY A 465 7.78 -3.48 -33.85
N ALA A 466 7.49 -3.87 -32.60
CA ALA A 466 8.55 -4.30 -31.68
C ALA A 466 9.32 -5.51 -32.23
N SER A 467 10.63 -5.56 -32.00
CA SER A 467 11.44 -6.78 -32.13
C SER A 467 11.27 -7.67 -30.91
N VAL A 468 11.35 -9.00 -31.09
CA VAL A 468 11.13 -9.99 -30.03
C VAL A 468 12.36 -10.88 -29.91
N ALA A 469 12.80 -11.12 -28.69
CA ALA A 469 13.75 -12.18 -28.35
C ALA A 469 13.20 -12.99 -27.16
N ALA A 470 13.54 -14.28 -27.07
CA ALA A 470 13.04 -15.14 -26.00
C ALA A 470 14.08 -16.17 -25.55
N LYS A 471 14.08 -16.50 -24.25
CA LYS A 471 15.00 -17.45 -23.63
C LYS A 471 14.35 -18.20 -22.47
N GLY A 472 14.46 -19.54 -22.47
CA GLY A 472 14.04 -20.43 -21.36
C GLY A 472 15.19 -21.14 -20.64
N GLY A 473 16.40 -20.99 -21.19
CA GLY A 473 17.65 -21.64 -20.80
C GLY A 473 18.66 -21.52 -21.94
N GLN A 474 18.14 -21.66 -23.16
CA GLN A 474 18.75 -21.27 -24.43
C GLN A 474 17.85 -20.28 -25.17
N ILE A 475 18.39 -19.65 -26.22
CA ILE A 475 17.62 -18.76 -27.11
C ILE A 475 16.56 -19.60 -27.84
N LEU A 476 15.34 -19.10 -27.89
CA LEU A 476 14.20 -19.79 -28.49
C LEU A 476 13.93 -19.28 -29.91
N PRO A 477 13.55 -20.16 -30.86
CA PRO A 477 13.16 -19.75 -32.20
C PRO A 477 11.92 -18.88 -32.19
N ILE A 478 11.89 -17.88 -33.07
CA ILE A 478 10.77 -16.94 -33.21
C ILE A 478 10.39 -16.85 -34.68
N SER A 479 9.11 -17.05 -34.98
CA SER A 479 8.52 -16.73 -36.28
C SER A 479 7.67 -15.46 -36.17
N ARG A 480 7.72 -14.58 -37.17
CA ARG A 480 6.94 -13.33 -37.20
C ARG A 480 5.96 -13.30 -38.36
N ASN A 481 4.82 -12.67 -38.13
CA ASN A 481 3.85 -12.33 -39.16
C ASN A 481 3.30 -10.92 -38.88
N GLY A 482 3.83 -9.91 -39.56
CA GLY A 482 3.49 -8.51 -39.28
C GLY A 482 3.80 -8.12 -37.83
N ASP A 483 2.77 -7.61 -37.14
CA ASP A 483 2.82 -7.19 -35.74
C ASP A 483 2.63 -8.34 -34.73
N ASP A 484 2.57 -9.59 -35.22
CA ASP A 484 2.49 -10.76 -34.37
C ASP A 484 3.80 -11.54 -34.40
N ALA A 485 4.12 -12.15 -33.26
CA ALA A 485 5.24 -13.07 -33.12
C ALA A 485 4.80 -14.36 -32.44
N ARG A 486 5.52 -15.43 -32.74
CA ARG A 486 5.31 -16.74 -32.12
C ARG A 486 6.66 -17.30 -31.69
N VAL A 487 6.79 -17.53 -30.39
CA VAL A 487 7.97 -18.15 -29.78
C VAL A 487 7.75 -19.65 -29.71
N ASP A 488 8.68 -20.42 -30.25
CA ASP A 488 8.67 -21.88 -30.17
C ASP A 488 9.19 -22.33 -28.79
N LEU A 489 8.33 -22.98 -28.02
CA LEU A 489 8.61 -23.45 -26.66
C LEU A 489 9.01 -24.93 -26.62
N ARG A 490 9.18 -25.63 -27.75
CA ARG A 490 9.63 -27.03 -27.75
C ARG A 490 11.01 -27.23 -27.13
N LEU A 491 11.81 -26.17 -27.11
CA LEU A 491 13.14 -26.11 -26.51
C LEU A 491 13.14 -25.49 -25.10
N HIS A 492 11.97 -25.11 -24.58
CA HIS A 492 11.79 -24.55 -23.24
C HIS A 492 11.70 -25.69 -22.21
N THR A 493 12.34 -25.52 -21.06
CA THR A 493 12.24 -26.49 -19.97
C THR A 493 10.87 -26.35 -19.30
N PRO A 494 10.04 -27.41 -19.24
CA PRO A 494 8.74 -27.33 -18.60
C PRO A 494 8.82 -26.85 -17.15
N GLY A 495 7.94 -25.91 -16.78
CA GLY A 495 7.89 -25.29 -15.45
C GLY A 495 8.97 -24.24 -15.19
N ALA A 496 9.96 -24.06 -16.07
CA ALA A 496 10.96 -23.01 -15.94
C ALA A 496 10.40 -21.63 -16.30
N MET A 497 11.02 -20.57 -15.78
CA MET A 497 10.69 -19.20 -16.14
C MET A 497 11.11 -18.91 -17.59
N LEU A 498 10.25 -18.23 -18.33
CA LEU A 498 10.49 -17.78 -19.69
C LEU A 498 10.80 -16.27 -19.66
N HIS A 499 11.89 -15.87 -20.29
CA HIS A 499 12.25 -14.46 -20.48
C HIS A 499 11.95 -14.03 -21.92
N VAL A 500 11.21 -12.94 -22.08
CA VAL A 500 10.86 -12.35 -23.38
C VAL A 500 11.30 -10.90 -23.38
N ALA A 501 12.12 -10.50 -24.33
CA ALA A 501 12.52 -9.12 -24.55
C ALA A 501 11.74 -8.54 -25.73
N LEU A 502 11.02 -7.44 -25.50
CA LEU A 502 10.31 -6.66 -26.52
C LEU A 502 11.05 -5.35 -26.73
N ARG A 503 11.47 -5.05 -27.96
CA ARG A 503 12.30 -3.88 -28.23
C ARG A 503 11.74 -3.00 -29.35
N TRP A 504 11.44 -1.75 -28.98
CA TRP A 504 11.22 -0.61 -29.86
C TRP A 504 12.48 0.28 -29.84
N ASP A 505 12.34 1.54 -29.41
CA ASP A 505 13.47 2.44 -29.12
C ASP A 505 14.25 1.95 -27.88
N THR A 506 13.54 1.41 -26.89
CA THR A 506 14.08 0.75 -25.69
C THR A 506 13.53 -0.67 -25.54
N GLN A 507 14.21 -1.48 -24.72
CA GLN A 507 13.87 -2.88 -24.49
C GLN A 507 13.09 -3.05 -23.18
N LEU A 508 11.92 -3.68 -23.24
CA LEU A 508 11.21 -4.25 -22.09
C LEU A 508 11.62 -5.69 -21.90
N ASP A 509 12.01 -6.05 -20.69
CA ASP A 509 12.29 -7.43 -20.31
C ASP A 509 11.11 -7.97 -19.49
N LEU A 510 10.51 -9.05 -19.98
CA LEU A 510 9.36 -9.70 -19.38
C LEU A 510 9.77 -11.08 -18.87
N THR A 511 9.37 -11.38 -17.65
CA THR A 511 9.59 -12.68 -17.02
C THR A 511 8.24 -13.35 -16.76
N LEU A 512 8.00 -14.45 -17.47
CA LEU A 512 6.76 -15.22 -17.43
C LEU A 512 6.99 -16.55 -16.72
N ALA A 513 6.02 -16.98 -15.91
CA ALA A 513 5.90 -18.40 -15.59
C ALA A 513 5.65 -19.19 -16.89
N ASP A 514 5.98 -20.48 -16.91
CA ASP A 514 5.79 -21.32 -18.10
C ASP A 514 4.35 -21.17 -18.66
N PRO A 515 4.19 -20.57 -19.85
CA PRO A 515 2.89 -20.16 -20.37
C PRO A 515 2.05 -21.35 -20.83
N ILE A 516 2.66 -22.53 -21.01
CA ILE A 516 1.98 -23.76 -21.43
C ILE A 516 2.01 -24.84 -20.35
N ALA A 517 2.48 -24.53 -19.13
CA ALA A 517 2.52 -25.50 -18.04
C ALA A 517 1.12 -26.10 -17.77
N GLU A 518 1.09 -27.42 -17.66
CA GLU A 518 -0.11 -28.15 -17.33
C GLU A 518 -0.50 -27.91 -15.87
N PRO A 519 -1.80 -27.76 -15.57
CA PRO A 519 -2.27 -27.69 -14.19
C PRO A 519 -1.89 -28.96 -13.42
N LEU A 520 -1.26 -28.79 -12.27
CA LEU A 520 -0.94 -29.85 -11.33
C LEU A 520 -1.99 -29.85 -10.22
N LEU A 521 -2.75 -30.94 -10.13
CA LEU A 521 -3.57 -31.18 -8.96
C LEU A 521 -2.66 -31.67 -7.83
N LEU A 522 -2.70 -31.02 -6.68
CA LEU A 522 -1.96 -31.37 -5.48
C LEU A 522 -2.92 -31.97 -4.45
N THR A 523 -2.48 -33.04 -3.81
CA THR A 523 -3.14 -33.67 -2.68
C THR A 523 -3.08 -32.76 -1.42
N PRO A 524 -3.84 -33.06 -0.35
CA PRO A 524 -3.80 -32.28 0.88
C PRO A 524 -2.43 -32.20 1.55
N ASP A 525 -1.55 -33.17 1.30
CA ASP A 525 -0.14 -33.19 1.72
C ASP A 525 0.82 -32.53 0.70
N MET A 526 0.28 -31.73 -0.22
CA MET A 526 1.02 -30.95 -1.22
C MET A 526 1.86 -31.78 -2.21
N ARG A 527 1.48 -33.03 -2.45
CA ARG A 527 2.12 -33.90 -3.46
C ARG A 527 1.32 -33.89 -4.77
N PRO A 528 1.97 -34.03 -5.94
CA PRO A 528 1.24 -34.20 -7.20
C PRO A 528 0.29 -35.40 -7.13
N ALA A 529 -1.00 -35.15 -7.34
CA ALA A 529 -1.99 -36.19 -7.53
C ALA A 529 -1.72 -36.89 -8.86
N VAL A 530 -1.87 -38.21 -8.88
CA VAL A 530 -1.62 -39.02 -10.08
C VAL A 530 -2.59 -38.58 -11.19
N SER A 531 -2.07 -38.28 -12.38
CA SER A 531 -2.89 -37.90 -13.54
C SER A 531 -3.94 -38.98 -13.80
N ARG A 532 -5.24 -38.63 -13.70
CA ARG A 532 -6.42 -39.52 -13.77
C ARG A 532 -6.83 -40.25 -12.47
N ALA A 533 -6.53 -39.71 -11.29
CA ALA A 533 -7.15 -40.21 -10.07
C ALA A 533 -8.68 -40.02 -10.11
N GLN A 534 -9.47 -41.09 -9.96
CA GLN A 534 -10.88 -40.97 -9.58
C GLN A 534 -10.92 -40.54 -8.12
N ILE A 535 -11.24 -39.28 -7.88
CA ILE A 535 -11.35 -38.72 -6.53
C ILE A 535 -12.84 -38.69 -6.17
N SER A 536 -13.21 -39.33 -5.07
CA SER A 536 -14.56 -39.17 -4.52
C SER A 536 -14.78 -37.71 -4.15
N ILE A 537 -15.97 -37.17 -4.39
CA ILE A 537 -16.34 -35.79 -4.03
C ILE A 537 -16.09 -35.53 -2.55
N ASP A 538 -16.32 -36.51 -1.68
CA ASP A 538 -16.11 -36.40 -0.23
C ASP A 538 -14.62 -36.25 0.15
N ARG A 539 -13.70 -36.60 -0.76
CA ARG A 539 -12.25 -36.55 -0.56
C ARG A 539 -11.57 -35.40 -1.31
N LEU A 540 -12.34 -34.52 -1.97
CA LEU A 540 -11.79 -33.33 -2.63
C LEU A 540 -11.27 -32.27 -1.63
N HIS A 541 -11.73 -32.33 -0.37
CA HIS A 541 -11.28 -31.39 0.65
C HIS A 541 -9.75 -31.43 0.84
N GLY A 542 -9.13 -30.25 0.81
CA GLY A 542 -7.69 -30.08 1.00
C GLY A 542 -6.86 -30.21 -0.28
N PHE A 543 -7.42 -30.70 -1.39
CA PHE A 543 -6.72 -30.66 -2.67
C PHE A 543 -6.51 -29.19 -3.12
N ARG A 544 -5.44 -28.95 -3.88
CA ARG A 544 -5.08 -27.63 -4.43
C ARG A 544 -4.77 -27.77 -5.91
N LEU A 545 -5.20 -26.81 -6.72
CA LEU A 545 -4.78 -26.75 -8.12
C LEU A 545 -3.64 -25.75 -8.26
N LEU A 546 -2.49 -26.22 -8.72
CA LEU A 546 -1.39 -25.37 -9.14
C LEU A 546 -1.50 -25.19 -10.66
N ALA A 547 -1.88 -24.00 -11.11
CA ALA A 547 -2.00 -23.69 -12.53
C ALA A 547 -1.36 -22.34 -12.85
N PRO A 548 -0.75 -22.16 -14.04
CA PRO A 548 -0.34 -20.85 -14.53
C PRO A 548 -1.58 -20.03 -14.92
N GLY A 549 -2.19 -19.37 -13.94
CA GLY A 549 -3.35 -18.49 -14.08
C GLY A 549 -4.71 -19.17 -13.88
N GLY A 550 -5.78 -18.38 -14.04
CA GLY A 550 -7.17 -18.86 -13.97
C GLY A 550 -7.45 -19.93 -15.03
N ARG A 551 -7.98 -21.08 -14.59
CA ARG A 551 -8.35 -22.21 -15.43
C ARG A 551 -9.74 -22.67 -15.03
N ASP A 552 -10.58 -22.94 -16.02
CA ASP A 552 -11.86 -23.60 -15.80
C ASP A 552 -11.61 -25.10 -15.56
N LEU A 553 -12.03 -25.57 -14.39
CA LEU A 553 -11.90 -26.96 -14.02
C LEU A 553 -13.24 -27.66 -14.21
N TRP A 554 -13.30 -28.56 -15.19
CA TRP A 554 -14.49 -29.34 -15.49
C TRP A 554 -14.43 -30.66 -14.73
N LEU A 555 -15.30 -30.81 -13.72
CA LEU A 555 -15.46 -32.06 -12.98
C LEU A 555 -16.49 -32.95 -13.68
N VAL A 556 -16.06 -34.11 -14.18
CA VAL A 556 -16.97 -35.14 -14.68
C VAL A 556 -17.31 -36.07 -13.52
N VAL A 557 -18.47 -35.86 -12.90
CA VAL A 557 -18.99 -36.75 -11.86
C VAL A 557 -19.51 -38.02 -12.53
N ARG A 558 -18.89 -39.16 -12.24
CA ARG A 558 -19.38 -40.48 -12.65
C ARG A 558 -20.02 -41.13 -11.43
N GLN A 559 -21.32 -41.46 -11.49
CA GLN A 559 -21.90 -42.39 -10.53
C GLN A 559 -21.16 -43.72 -10.68
N GLY A 560 -20.54 -44.20 -9.60
CA GLY A 560 -20.04 -45.55 -9.55
C GLY A 560 -21.21 -46.49 -9.80
N ALA A 561 -21.11 -47.35 -10.80
CA ALA A 561 -21.98 -48.51 -10.87
C ALA A 561 -21.72 -49.29 -9.58
N GLY A 562 -22.67 -49.23 -8.64
CA GLY A 562 -22.65 -50.13 -7.50
C GLY A 562 -22.52 -51.53 -8.06
N GLN A 563 -21.43 -52.23 -7.72
CA GLN A 563 -21.45 -53.68 -7.84
C GLN A 563 -22.57 -54.19 -6.91
N PRO A 564 -23.41 -55.11 -7.39
CA PRO A 564 -24.55 -55.62 -6.64
C PRO A 564 -24.15 -56.27 -5.31
#